data_AF-A0A819F8M7-F1
#
_entry.id   AF-A0A819F8M7-F1
#
_cell.length_a   1.000
_cell.length_b   1.000
_cell.length_c   1.000
_cell.angle_alpha   90.00
_cell.angle_beta   90.00
_cell.angle_gamma   90.00
#
_symmetry.space_group_name_H-M   'P 1'
#
loop_
_entity.id
_entity.type
_entity.pdbx_description
1 polymer ?
#
loop_
_entity_poly.entity_id
_entity_poly.type
_entity_poly.pdbx_seq_one_letter_code
_entity_poly.pdbx_strand_id
1 'polypeptide(L)'
;MNSKFLVIGVVVVTALALGLGIIIGHFAITKPTHNTSWKHDRLTKSADQRNYQTFIDSIQATNIEINLKDLTSRPHLAGLPEDLESAQVIEQRWITDGLKVTKPKYNVLLSYPDDNNPNRVTLTNSDGTVIFQTAGVEHVYDTTQPKTVNPFIAYTPNGTVSSSKLYYANYGQLEDLQKLASIVGNASLQSSIIIMRYGRIYRGDKVMHAQYFGAIGAILYNDPADYAPFGT
;
A
#
# COMPACT_ATOMS: atom_id res chain seq x y z
N MET A 1 75.15 9.92 -20.65
CA MET A 1 73.76 9.99 -21.16
C MET A 1 72.92 10.74 -20.15
N ASN A 2 72.47 11.94 -20.50
CA ASN A 2 71.90 12.89 -19.54
C ASN A 2 70.48 12.47 -19.10
N SER A 3 70.38 11.86 -17.93
CA SER A 3 69.14 11.40 -17.29
C SER A 3 68.06 12.50 -17.22
N LYS A 4 68.45 13.78 -17.13
CA LYS A 4 67.52 14.92 -17.12
C LYS A 4 66.72 15.04 -18.43
N PHE A 5 67.34 14.82 -19.60
CA PHE A 5 66.62 14.86 -20.88
C PHE A 5 65.73 13.64 -21.08
N LEU A 6 66.13 12.48 -20.54
CA LEU A 6 65.29 11.28 -20.53
C LEU A 6 64.02 11.50 -19.69
N VAL A 7 64.16 12.07 -18.49
CA VAL A 7 63.03 12.36 -17.60
C VAL A 7 62.09 13.40 -18.22
N ILE A 8 62.63 14.47 -18.82
CA ILE A 8 61.81 15.47 -19.52
C ILE A 8 61.09 14.84 -20.72
N GLY A 9 61.77 13.99 -21.49
CA GLY A 9 61.17 13.27 -22.62
C GLY A 9 60.01 12.37 -22.18
N VAL A 10 60.19 11.61 -21.08
CA VAL A 10 59.13 10.76 -20.53
C VAL A 10 57.95 11.60 -20.05
N VAL A 11 58.17 12.70 -19.32
CA VAL A 11 57.09 13.57 -18.83
C VAL A 11 56.29 14.18 -19.98
N VAL A 12 56.95 14.62 -21.06
CA VAL A 12 56.28 15.18 -22.24
C VAL A 12 55.45 14.10 -22.96
N VAL A 13 55.99 12.90 -23.14
CA VAL A 13 55.26 11.79 -23.78
C VAL A 13 54.06 11.37 -22.92
N THR A 14 54.20 11.30 -21.60
CA THR A 14 53.08 10.98 -20.69
C THR A 14 52.01 12.07 -20.72
N ALA A 15 52.40 13.35 -20.75
CA ALA A 15 51.45 14.46 -20.85
C ALA A 15 50.68 14.45 -22.19
N LEU A 16 51.36 14.14 -23.30
CA LEU A 16 50.73 14.00 -24.61
C LEU A 16 49.79 12.79 -24.67
N ALA A 17 50.18 11.66 -24.09
CA ALA A 17 49.34 10.47 -24.01
C ALA A 17 48.08 10.70 -23.15
N LEU A 18 48.21 11.41 -22.03
CA LEU A 18 47.07 11.80 -21.19
C LEU A 18 46.16 12.81 -21.91
N GLY A 19 46.73 13.79 -22.61
CA GLY A 19 45.96 14.75 -23.41
C GLY A 19 45.17 14.06 -24.52
N LEU A 20 45.79 13.14 -25.26
CA LEU A 20 45.13 12.31 -26.27
C LEU A 20 44.06 11.40 -25.65
N GLY A 21 44.34 10.79 -24.49
CA GLY A 21 43.36 9.97 -23.76
C GLY A 21 42.14 10.77 -23.30
N ILE A 22 42.32 12.02 -22.87
CA ILE A 22 41.22 12.92 -22.49
C ILE A 22 40.41 13.34 -23.73
N ILE A 23 41.06 13.67 -24.85
CA ILE A 23 40.39 14.04 -26.09
C ILE A 23 39.58 12.84 -26.63
N ILE A 24 40.20 11.65 -26.69
CA ILE A 24 39.51 10.43 -27.11
C ILE A 24 38.38 10.11 -26.12
N GLY A 25 38.59 10.21 -24.81
CA GLY A 25 37.52 10.02 -23.83
C GLY A 25 36.38 11.03 -24.00
N HIS A 26 36.68 12.29 -24.30
CA HIS A 26 35.69 13.35 -24.49
C HIS A 26 34.85 13.14 -25.76
N PHE A 27 35.45 12.63 -26.84
CA PHE A 27 34.76 12.45 -28.12
C PHE A 27 34.27 11.01 -28.39
N ALA A 28 34.84 9.99 -27.74
CA ALA A 28 34.43 8.58 -27.86
C ALA A 28 33.36 8.18 -26.85
N ILE A 29 33.24 8.89 -25.72
CA ILE A 29 32.06 8.78 -24.87
C ILE A 29 30.96 9.58 -25.55
N THR A 30 30.22 8.92 -26.44
CA THR A 30 28.86 9.36 -26.72
C THR A 30 28.14 9.39 -25.38
N LYS A 31 27.89 10.58 -24.83
CA LYS A 31 26.89 10.70 -23.76
C LYS A 31 25.68 9.97 -24.32
N PRO A 32 25.11 8.97 -23.62
CA PRO A 32 23.79 8.54 -24.00
C PRO A 32 22.96 9.80 -23.86
N THR A 33 22.64 10.43 -25.00
CA THR A 33 21.40 11.17 -25.08
C THR A 33 20.41 10.11 -24.63
N HIS A 34 19.95 10.20 -23.38
CA HIS A 34 18.69 9.64 -22.98
C HIS A 34 17.69 10.38 -23.86
N ASN A 35 17.61 9.90 -25.09
CA ASN A 35 16.62 10.29 -26.04
C ASN A 35 15.40 9.55 -25.52
N THR A 36 14.77 10.13 -24.49
CA THR A 36 13.43 9.77 -24.02
C THR A 36 12.40 9.91 -25.14
N SER A 37 12.82 10.36 -26.33
CA SER A 37 12.14 10.17 -27.62
C SER A 37 11.81 8.70 -27.95
N TRP A 38 12.54 7.70 -27.44
CA TRP A 38 12.35 6.29 -27.87
C TRP A 38 11.10 5.57 -27.35
N LYS A 39 10.19 6.23 -26.64
CA LYS A 39 8.85 5.66 -26.34
C LYS A 39 7.66 6.62 -26.41
N HIS A 40 7.85 7.93 -26.46
CA HIS A 40 6.72 8.84 -26.67
C HIS A 40 6.32 8.94 -28.15
N ASP A 41 7.28 9.02 -29.05
CA ASP A 41 7.01 9.35 -30.46
C ASP A 41 6.29 8.23 -31.24
N ARG A 42 6.37 6.98 -30.77
CA ARG A 42 5.64 5.84 -31.39
C ARG A 42 4.26 5.58 -30.80
N LEU A 43 3.95 6.11 -29.62
CA LEU A 43 2.61 6.04 -29.03
C LEU A 43 1.76 7.27 -29.39
N THR A 44 2.39 8.41 -29.73
CA THR A 44 1.69 9.63 -30.13
C THR A 44 1.52 9.77 -31.65
N LYS A 45 2.34 9.10 -32.49
CA LYS A 45 2.20 9.19 -33.96
C LYS A 45 0.93 8.55 -34.52
N SER A 46 0.26 7.68 -33.77
CA SER A 46 -0.97 6.99 -34.22
C SER A 46 -2.27 7.61 -33.70
N ALA A 47 -2.21 8.57 -32.77
CA ALA A 47 -3.36 9.36 -32.38
C ALA A 47 -3.27 10.70 -33.12
N ASP A 48 -4.12 10.91 -34.13
CA ASP A 48 -4.32 12.25 -34.69
C ASP A 48 -4.53 13.22 -33.51
N GLN A 49 -3.74 14.29 -33.41
CA GLN A 49 -3.80 15.24 -32.29
C GLN A 49 -5.24 15.75 -32.05
N ARG A 50 -6.06 15.78 -33.11
CA ARG A 50 -7.49 16.07 -33.04
C ARG A 50 -8.27 15.03 -32.25
N ASN A 51 -8.01 13.73 -32.45
CA ASN A 51 -8.65 12.65 -31.70
C ASN A 51 -8.26 12.67 -30.22
N TYR A 52 -7.04 13.08 -29.90
CA TYR A 52 -6.61 13.25 -28.51
C TYR A 52 -7.38 14.39 -27.81
N GLN A 53 -7.44 15.56 -28.43
CA GLN A 53 -8.14 16.70 -27.83
C GLN A 53 -9.64 16.42 -27.70
N THR A 54 -10.27 15.85 -28.73
CA THR A 54 -11.68 15.43 -28.66
C THR A 54 -11.93 14.40 -27.55
N PHE A 55 -11.01 13.46 -27.33
CA PHE A 55 -11.12 12.51 -26.23
C PHE A 55 -11.06 13.21 -24.87
N ILE A 56 -10.08 14.09 -24.64
CA ILE A 56 -9.97 14.84 -23.38
C ILE A 56 -11.20 15.71 -23.14
N ASP A 57 -11.66 16.43 -24.17
CA ASP A 57 -12.84 17.31 -24.10
C ASP A 57 -14.14 16.52 -23.86
N SER A 58 -14.18 15.22 -24.22
CA SER A 58 -15.33 14.36 -23.98
C SER A 58 -15.48 13.92 -22.51
N ILE A 59 -14.43 14.06 -21.68
CA ILE A 59 -14.45 13.68 -20.27
C ILE A 59 -15.12 14.80 -19.47
N GLN A 60 -16.33 14.53 -18.98
CA GLN A 60 -17.11 15.52 -18.21
C GLN A 60 -17.12 15.16 -16.72
N ALA A 61 -16.84 16.16 -15.87
CA ALA A 61 -16.87 16.01 -14.42
C ALA A 61 -18.25 15.56 -13.90
N THR A 62 -19.33 16.02 -14.54
CA THR A 62 -20.72 15.62 -14.23
C THR A 62 -20.95 14.12 -14.40
N ASN A 63 -20.40 13.52 -15.46
CA ASN A 63 -20.50 12.08 -15.69
C ASN A 63 -19.71 11.30 -14.62
N ILE A 64 -18.54 11.81 -14.21
CA ILE A 64 -17.75 11.21 -13.13
C ILE A 64 -18.52 11.27 -11.80
N GLU A 65 -19.15 12.39 -11.48
CA GLU A 65 -19.96 12.56 -10.28
C GLU A 65 -21.15 11.60 -10.25
N ILE A 66 -21.92 11.50 -11.35
CA ILE A 66 -23.04 10.56 -11.47
C ILE A 66 -22.54 9.12 -11.31
N ASN A 67 -21.45 8.75 -11.99
CA ASN A 67 -20.86 7.42 -11.88
C ASN A 67 -20.44 7.10 -10.45
N LEU A 68 -19.79 8.04 -9.77
CA LEU A 68 -19.36 7.87 -8.39
C LEU A 68 -20.57 7.66 -7.48
N LYS A 69 -21.60 8.52 -7.59
CA LYS A 69 -22.82 8.42 -6.79
C LYS A 69 -23.53 7.08 -6.93
N ASP A 70 -23.61 6.56 -8.15
CA ASP A 70 -24.25 5.27 -8.41
C ASP A 70 -23.43 4.11 -7.85
N LEU A 71 -22.12 4.09 -8.11
CA LEU A 71 -21.23 3.00 -7.72
C LEU A 71 -20.98 2.95 -6.21
N THR A 72 -21.11 4.08 -5.49
CA THR A 72 -20.97 4.14 -4.03
C THR A 72 -22.31 4.11 -3.29
N SER A 73 -23.42 3.85 -3.99
CA SER A 73 -24.76 3.85 -3.36
C SER A 73 -24.98 2.69 -2.38
N ARG A 74 -24.18 1.62 -2.49
CA ARG A 74 -24.23 0.44 -1.62
C ARG A 74 -22.82 -0.12 -1.36
N PRO A 75 -22.59 -0.79 -0.21
CA PRO A 75 -21.42 -1.61 0.03
C PRO A 75 -21.32 -2.71 -1.03
N HIS A 76 -20.13 -2.89 -1.59
CA HIS A 76 -19.87 -3.85 -2.67
C HIS A 76 -18.61 -4.66 -2.35
N LEU A 77 -18.60 -5.31 -1.19
CA LEU A 77 -17.46 -6.13 -0.75
C LEU A 77 -17.30 -7.33 -1.69
N ALA A 78 -16.05 -7.59 -2.09
CA ALA A 78 -15.71 -8.63 -3.06
C ALA A 78 -16.41 -9.96 -2.77
N GLY A 79 -17.04 -10.56 -3.78
CA GLY A 79 -17.67 -11.87 -3.69
C GLY A 79 -19.07 -11.91 -3.05
N LEU A 80 -19.59 -10.77 -2.55
CA LEU A 80 -20.98 -10.65 -2.11
C LEU A 80 -21.93 -10.36 -3.30
N PRO A 81 -23.25 -10.61 -3.17
CA PRO A 81 -24.22 -10.31 -4.22
C PRO A 81 -24.15 -8.85 -4.74
N GLU A 82 -23.93 -7.88 -3.86
CA GLU A 82 -23.87 -6.45 -4.19
C GLU A 82 -22.65 -6.07 -5.06
N ASP A 83 -21.54 -6.79 -4.92
CA ASP A 83 -20.37 -6.67 -5.80
C ASP A 83 -20.70 -7.18 -7.21
N LEU A 84 -21.45 -8.28 -7.32
CA LEU A 84 -21.93 -8.78 -8.61
C LEU A 84 -22.90 -7.80 -9.28
N GLU A 85 -23.79 -7.15 -8.53
CA GLU A 85 -24.67 -6.11 -9.05
C GLU A 85 -23.87 -4.93 -9.60
N SER A 86 -22.84 -4.48 -8.88
CA SER A 86 -21.94 -3.40 -9.32
C SER A 86 -21.23 -3.77 -10.63
N ALA A 87 -20.75 -5.01 -10.75
CA ALA A 87 -20.15 -5.53 -11.97
C ALA A 87 -21.14 -5.58 -13.14
N GLN A 88 -22.41 -5.91 -12.89
CA GLN A 88 -23.48 -5.90 -13.91
C GLN A 88 -23.80 -4.48 -14.38
N VAL A 89 -23.82 -3.49 -13.49
CA VAL A 89 -24.02 -2.07 -13.86
C VAL A 89 -22.91 -1.61 -14.82
N ILE A 90 -21.64 -1.93 -14.51
CA ILE A 90 -20.50 -1.59 -15.37
C ILE A 90 -20.59 -2.32 -16.71
N GLU A 91 -20.92 -3.61 -16.69
CA GLU A 91 -21.11 -4.42 -17.91
C GLU A 91 -22.15 -3.80 -18.85
N GLN A 92 -23.31 -3.41 -18.33
CA GLN A 92 -24.38 -2.80 -19.13
C GLN A 92 -23.99 -1.44 -19.69
N ARG A 93 -23.28 -0.61 -18.92
CA ARG A 93 -22.77 0.69 -19.39
C ARG A 93 -21.81 0.50 -20.56
N TRP A 94 -20.83 -0.38 -20.40
CA TRP A 94 -19.86 -0.66 -21.45
C TRP A 94 -20.49 -1.26 -22.72
N ILE A 95 -21.48 -2.14 -22.59
CA ILE A 95 -22.24 -2.65 -23.75
C ILE A 95 -22.98 -1.49 -24.45
N THR A 96 -23.61 -0.60 -23.67
CA THR A 96 -24.33 0.57 -24.20
C THR A 96 -23.39 1.53 -24.92
N ASP A 97 -22.16 1.70 -24.42
CA ASP A 97 -21.11 2.50 -25.03
C ASP A 97 -20.48 1.84 -26.28
N GLY A 98 -20.96 0.66 -26.68
CA GLY A 98 -20.53 -0.04 -27.89
C GLY A 98 -19.30 -0.92 -27.69
N LEU A 99 -18.90 -1.20 -26.45
CA LEU A 99 -17.77 -2.08 -26.15
C LEU A 99 -18.18 -3.56 -26.17
N LYS A 100 -17.25 -4.42 -26.61
CA LYS A 100 -17.37 -5.86 -26.43
C LYS A 100 -16.93 -6.24 -25.01
N VAL A 101 -17.85 -6.70 -24.18
CA VAL A 101 -17.60 -7.00 -22.76
C VAL A 101 -17.54 -8.51 -22.52
N THR A 102 -16.64 -8.92 -21.62
CA THR A 102 -16.56 -10.28 -21.09
C THR A 102 -16.39 -10.23 -19.58
N LYS A 103 -17.09 -11.09 -18.85
CA LYS A 103 -17.04 -11.18 -17.39
C LYS A 103 -16.54 -12.57 -16.93
N PRO A 104 -15.22 -12.78 -16.86
CA PRO A 104 -14.65 -14.05 -16.40
C PRO A 104 -14.98 -14.28 -14.92
N LYS A 105 -15.12 -15.55 -14.53
CA LYS A 105 -15.41 -15.96 -13.15
C LYS A 105 -14.24 -16.77 -12.61
N TYR A 106 -13.90 -16.51 -11.35
CA TYR A 106 -12.85 -17.23 -10.64
C TYR A 106 -13.35 -17.65 -9.26
N ASN A 107 -12.99 -18.87 -8.86
CA ASN A 107 -13.19 -19.33 -7.49
C ASN A 107 -11.90 -19.06 -6.72
N VAL A 108 -11.95 -18.11 -5.79
CA VAL A 108 -10.80 -17.67 -4.99
C VAL A 108 -11.12 -17.77 -3.51
N LEU A 109 -10.11 -18.00 -2.69
CA LEU A 109 -10.27 -18.00 -1.23
C LEU A 109 -10.44 -16.55 -0.76
N LEU A 110 -11.57 -16.26 -0.10
CA LEU A 110 -11.85 -14.99 0.58
C LEU A 110 -12.04 -15.22 2.08
N SER A 111 -12.10 -14.13 2.84
CA SER A 111 -12.26 -14.15 4.29
C SER A 111 -13.25 -13.04 4.69
N TYR A 112 -14.20 -13.38 5.55
CA TYR A 112 -15.24 -12.47 6.05
C TYR A 112 -15.37 -12.63 7.57
N PRO A 113 -15.79 -11.58 8.29
CA PRO A 113 -16.13 -11.70 9.70
C PRO A 113 -17.45 -12.45 9.89
N ASP A 114 -17.69 -12.92 11.11
CA ASP A 114 -19.02 -13.37 11.53
C ASP A 114 -19.84 -12.16 11.97
N ASP A 115 -20.86 -11.84 11.20
CA ASP A 115 -21.77 -10.72 11.48
C ASP A 115 -22.60 -10.91 12.76
N ASN A 116 -22.86 -12.16 13.16
CA ASN A 116 -23.61 -12.50 14.36
C ASN A 116 -22.71 -12.57 15.60
N ASN A 117 -21.41 -12.78 15.40
CA ASN A 117 -20.40 -12.82 16.46
C ASN A 117 -19.26 -11.83 16.16
N PRO A 118 -19.47 -10.51 16.33
CA PRO A 118 -18.48 -9.50 16.00
C PRO A 118 -17.17 -9.70 16.77
N ASN A 119 -16.05 -9.48 16.10
CA ASN A 119 -14.72 -9.51 16.71
C ASN A 119 -14.59 -8.41 17.78
N ARG A 120 -13.96 -8.74 18.92
CA ARG A 120 -13.79 -7.80 20.03
C ARG A 120 -12.41 -7.94 20.67
N VAL A 121 -11.92 -6.82 21.19
CA VAL A 121 -10.81 -6.78 22.15
C VAL A 121 -11.38 -6.39 23.50
N THR A 122 -11.02 -7.16 24.52
CA THR A 122 -11.44 -6.93 25.91
C THR A 122 -10.23 -6.70 26.80
N LEU A 123 -10.41 -5.88 27.82
CA LEU A 123 -9.51 -5.77 28.95
C LEU A 123 -10.22 -6.36 30.17
N THR A 124 -9.56 -7.29 30.85
CA THR A 124 -10.12 -8.01 31.99
C THR A 124 -9.26 -7.83 33.23
N ASN A 125 -9.90 -7.78 34.40
CA ASN A 125 -9.22 -7.87 35.69
C ASN A 125 -8.71 -9.29 35.95
N SER A 126 -7.92 -9.45 37.02
CA SER A 126 -7.37 -10.75 37.45
C SER A 126 -8.45 -11.78 37.83
N ASP A 127 -9.65 -11.33 38.16
CA ASP A 127 -10.82 -12.16 38.47
C ASP A 127 -11.65 -12.53 37.21
N GLY A 128 -11.22 -12.08 36.03
CA GLY A 128 -11.90 -12.31 34.75
C GLY A 128 -13.01 -11.28 34.44
N THR A 129 -13.26 -10.31 35.31
CA THR A 129 -14.27 -9.27 35.06
C THR A 129 -13.83 -8.36 33.91
N VAL A 130 -14.69 -8.17 32.90
CA VAL A 130 -14.43 -7.27 31.77
C VAL A 130 -14.56 -5.81 32.23
N ILE A 131 -13.47 -5.05 32.12
CA ILE A 131 -13.42 -3.62 32.47
C ILE A 131 -13.50 -2.70 31.26
N PHE A 132 -13.12 -3.21 30.09
CA PHE A 132 -13.28 -2.50 28.83
C PHE A 132 -13.52 -3.49 27.69
N GLN A 133 -14.31 -3.07 26.71
CA GLN A 133 -14.60 -3.85 25.51
C GLN A 133 -14.76 -2.91 24.32
N THR A 134 -14.13 -3.26 23.20
CA THR A 134 -14.35 -2.55 21.92
C THR A 134 -15.76 -2.80 21.38
N ALA A 135 -16.33 -1.81 20.69
CA ALA A 135 -17.68 -1.92 20.11
C ALA A 135 -17.85 -3.11 19.14
N GLY A 136 -16.79 -3.52 18.43
CA GLY A 136 -16.80 -4.62 17.46
C GLY A 136 -17.57 -4.31 16.16
N VAL A 137 -18.25 -3.17 16.13
CA VAL A 137 -19.00 -2.62 15.00
C VAL A 137 -18.71 -1.12 14.92
N GLU A 138 -18.82 -0.55 13.73
CA GLU A 138 -18.71 0.91 13.56
C GLU A 138 -19.95 1.63 14.07
N HIS A 139 -19.77 2.89 14.48
CA HIS A 139 -20.90 3.73 14.86
C HIS A 139 -21.70 4.13 13.62
N VAL A 140 -23.00 3.85 13.61
CA VAL A 140 -23.90 4.21 12.50
C VAL A 140 -24.40 5.64 12.72
N TYR A 141 -23.96 6.57 11.87
CA TYR A 141 -24.41 7.98 11.91
C TYR A 141 -25.73 8.21 11.18
N ASP A 142 -26.02 7.40 10.16
CA ASP A 142 -27.22 7.47 9.34
C ASP A 142 -27.82 6.07 9.22
N THR A 143 -28.98 5.85 9.84
CA THR A 143 -29.65 4.56 9.88
C THR A 143 -30.34 4.19 8.57
N THR A 144 -30.40 5.11 7.61
CA THR A 144 -30.90 4.83 6.26
C THR A 144 -29.84 4.16 5.39
N GLN A 145 -28.57 4.21 5.80
CA GLN A 145 -27.48 3.57 5.05
C GLN A 145 -27.50 2.05 5.20
N PRO A 146 -27.22 1.31 4.12
CA PRO A 146 -27.07 -0.13 4.16
C PRO A 146 -25.95 -0.55 5.11
N LYS A 147 -26.18 -1.66 5.84
CA LYS A 147 -25.20 -2.22 6.76
C LYS A 147 -23.93 -2.64 6.01
N THR A 148 -22.77 -2.27 6.54
CA THR A 148 -21.45 -2.75 6.11
C THR A 148 -21.00 -3.94 6.96
N VAL A 149 -20.01 -4.70 6.48
CA VAL A 149 -19.38 -5.76 7.28
C VAL A 149 -18.68 -5.17 8.51
N ASN A 150 -18.65 -5.93 9.60
CA ASN A 150 -17.96 -5.51 10.82
C ASN A 150 -16.44 -5.37 10.58
N PRO A 151 -15.74 -4.44 11.28
CA PRO A 151 -14.29 -4.29 11.14
C PRO A 151 -13.53 -5.58 11.42
N PHE A 152 -12.62 -5.94 10.50
CA PHE A 152 -11.79 -7.14 10.61
C PHE A 152 -10.50 -7.03 9.79
N ILE A 153 -9.53 -7.89 10.08
CA ILE A 153 -8.34 -8.09 9.25
C ILE A 153 -8.54 -9.41 8.48
N ALA A 154 -8.75 -9.31 7.17
CA ALA A 154 -8.96 -10.48 6.32
C ALA A 154 -7.81 -11.49 6.44
N TYR A 155 -8.16 -12.78 6.38
CA TYR A 155 -7.26 -13.93 6.50
C TYR A 155 -6.63 -14.15 7.89
N THR A 156 -7.07 -13.41 8.91
CA THR A 156 -6.69 -13.70 10.29
C THR A 156 -7.31 -15.05 10.72
N PRO A 157 -6.55 -15.95 11.35
CA PRO A 157 -7.11 -17.19 11.87
C PRO A 157 -8.15 -16.91 12.96
N ASN A 158 -9.21 -17.71 13.00
CA ASN A 158 -10.17 -17.65 14.09
C ASN A 158 -9.52 -18.13 15.40
N GLY A 159 -9.73 -17.41 16.50
CA GLY A 159 -9.26 -17.80 17.82
C GLY A 159 -9.33 -16.65 18.83
N THR A 160 -9.48 -17.02 20.09
CA THR A 160 -9.41 -16.08 21.23
C THR A 160 -8.10 -16.32 21.96
N VAL A 161 -7.31 -15.27 22.14
CA VAL A 161 -6.06 -15.27 22.92
C VAL A 161 -6.17 -14.28 24.06
N SER A 162 -5.43 -14.52 25.14
CA SER A 162 -5.35 -13.61 26.28
C SER A 162 -3.91 -13.53 26.76
N SER A 163 -3.47 -12.32 27.13
CA SER A 163 -2.13 -12.08 27.68
C SER A 163 -2.19 -10.97 28.71
N SER A 164 -1.39 -11.09 29.77
CA SER A 164 -1.13 -10.00 30.71
C SER A 164 -0.12 -8.98 30.16
N LYS A 165 0.52 -9.27 29.02
CA LYS A 165 1.55 -8.44 28.41
C LYS A 165 0.98 -7.73 27.18
N LEU A 166 0.80 -6.41 27.29
CA LEU A 166 0.43 -5.54 26.18
C LEU A 166 1.57 -4.57 25.91
N TYR A 167 2.11 -4.57 24.69
CA TYR A 167 3.15 -3.64 24.29
C TYR A 167 2.73 -2.78 23.11
N TYR A 168 3.18 -1.54 23.11
CA TYR A 168 3.00 -0.62 22.00
C TYR A 168 4.25 -0.62 21.11
N ALA A 169 4.06 -0.80 19.80
CA ALA A 169 5.16 -0.89 18.84
C ALA A 169 5.04 0.11 17.69
N ASN A 170 4.57 1.34 17.97
CA ASN A 170 4.52 2.43 16.98
C ASN A 170 3.84 1.99 15.67
N TYR A 171 4.51 2.11 14.50
CA TYR A 171 3.96 1.67 13.22
C TYR A 171 4.23 0.20 12.91
N GLY A 172 4.75 -0.59 13.85
CA GLY A 172 5.01 -2.02 13.66
C GLY A 172 6.09 -2.32 12.63
N GLN A 173 6.96 -1.35 12.33
CA GLN A 173 8.13 -1.60 11.48
C GLN A 173 9.09 -2.55 12.18
N LEU A 174 9.95 -3.22 11.42
CA LEU A 174 10.91 -4.15 12.01
C LEU A 174 11.79 -3.44 13.04
N GLU A 175 12.19 -2.19 12.76
CA GLU A 175 12.99 -1.35 13.63
C GLU A 175 12.23 -0.94 14.90
N ASP A 176 10.91 -0.72 14.80
CA ASP A 176 10.07 -0.40 15.96
C ASP A 176 10.06 -1.59 16.95
N LEU A 177 9.92 -2.81 16.44
CA LEU A 177 9.92 -4.03 17.26
C LEU A 177 11.32 -4.37 17.80
N GLN A 178 12.36 -4.19 17.00
CA GLN A 178 13.76 -4.34 17.46
C GLN A 178 14.08 -3.37 18.59
N LYS A 179 13.67 -2.10 18.43
CA LYS A 179 13.84 -1.08 19.47
C LYS A 179 13.05 -1.45 20.73
N LEU A 180 11.79 -1.86 20.58
CA LEU A 180 10.99 -2.33 21.71
C LEU A 180 11.68 -3.51 22.42
N ALA A 181 12.13 -4.52 21.68
CA ALA A 181 12.85 -5.68 22.21
C ALA A 181 14.16 -5.27 22.93
N SER A 182 14.85 -4.24 22.47
CA SER A 182 16.05 -3.72 23.14
C SER A 182 15.74 -3.04 24.48
N ILE A 183 14.53 -2.49 24.65
CA ILE A 183 14.09 -1.79 25.86
C ILE A 183 13.53 -2.78 26.89
N VAL A 184 12.64 -3.69 26.46
CA VAL A 184 11.92 -4.59 27.38
C VAL A 184 12.52 -5.99 27.45
N GLY A 185 13.47 -6.32 26.57
CA GLY A 185 14.02 -7.67 26.40
C GLY A 185 13.17 -8.54 25.47
N ASN A 186 13.82 -9.33 24.60
CA ASN A 186 13.14 -10.18 23.62
C ASN A 186 12.20 -11.23 24.27
N ALA A 187 12.59 -11.78 25.42
CA ALA A 187 11.77 -12.74 26.16
C ALA A 187 10.44 -12.13 26.68
N SER A 188 10.40 -10.82 26.90
CA SER A 188 9.20 -10.13 27.35
C SER A 188 8.13 -10.08 26.26
N LEU A 189 8.53 -10.03 24.98
CA LEU A 189 7.60 -10.00 23.83
C LEU A 189 6.95 -11.36 23.54
N GLN A 190 7.53 -12.46 24.03
CA GLN A 190 6.95 -13.80 23.89
C GLN A 190 5.60 -13.88 24.62
N SER A 191 4.60 -14.42 23.91
CA SER A 191 3.22 -14.56 24.37
C SER A 191 2.56 -13.23 24.75
N SER A 192 2.99 -12.13 24.13
CA SER A 192 2.38 -10.81 24.31
C SER A 192 1.31 -10.51 23.25
N ILE A 193 0.50 -9.48 23.52
CA ILE A 193 -0.32 -8.81 22.52
C ILE A 193 0.39 -7.49 22.18
N ILE A 194 0.53 -7.19 20.90
CA ILE A 194 1.20 -5.96 20.42
C ILE A 194 0.18 -5.04 19.75
N ILE A 195 0.08 -3.80 20.23
CA ILE A 195 -0.75 -2.75 19.62
C ILE A 195 0.11 -1.81 18.75
N MET A 196 -0.34 -1.57 17.52
CA MET A 196 0.37 -0.82 16.49
C MET A 196 -0.58 0.09 15.72
N ARG A 197 -0.09 1.24 15.25
CA ARG A 197 -0.85 2.15 14.40
C ARG A 197 -0.71 1.78 12.92
N TYR A 198 -1.78 2.04 12.16
CA TYR A 198 -1.76 1.98 10.70
C TYR A 198 -0.79 3.01 10.10
N GLY A 199 -0.36 2.77 8.84
CA GLY A 199 0.58 3.63 8.11
C GLY A 199 2.01 3.07 7.99
N ARG A 200 2.86 3.76 7.24
CA ARG A 200 4.28 3.47 6.93
C ARG A 200 4.57 2.19 6.14
N ILE A 201 4.07 1.04 6.59
CA ILE A 201 4.27 -0.28 5.97
C ILE A 201 2.95 -1.01 5.77
N TYR A 202 2.98 -2.06 4.96
CA TYR A 202 1.80 -2.90 4.73
C TYR A 202 1.33 -3.56 6.04
N ARG A 203 0.01 -3.65 6.20
CA ARG A 203 -0.61 -4.12 7.46
C ARG A 203 -0.27 -5.58 7.79
N GLY A 204 -0.09 -6.42 6.77
CA GLY A 204 0.31 -7.82 6.94
C GLY A 204 1.72 -7.95 7.50
N ASP A 205 2.64 -7.06 7.08
CA ASP A 205 4.02 -7.06 7.56
C ASP A 205 4.06 -6.73 9.06
N LYS A 206 3.21 -5.82 9.54
CA LYS A 206 3.08 -5.51 10.98
C LYS A 206 2.74 -6.76 11.81
N VAL A 207 1.75 -7.53 11.35
CA VAL A 207 1.33 -8.78 12.03
C VAL A 207 2.43 -9.83 11.95
N MET A 208 3.08 -9.95 10.80
CA MET A 208 4.21 -10.86 10.60
C MET A 208 5.40 -10.52 11.51
N HIS A 209 5.76 -9.24 11.64
CA HIS A 209 6.80 -8.79 12.56
C HIS A 209 6.41 -9.09 14.01
N ALA A 210 5.20 -8.76 14.44
CA ALA A 210 4.75 -9.08 15.80
C ALA A 210 4.86 -10.59 16.08
N GLN A 211 4.44 -11.43 15.13
CA GLN A 211 4.59 -12.88 15.22
C GLN A 211 6.06 -13.32 15.29
N TYR A 212 6.96 -12.72 14.51
CA TYR A 212 8.40 -13.01 14.54
C TYR A 212 9.01 -12.78 15.93
N PHE A 213 8.53 -11.76 16.66
CA PHE A 213 8.94 -11.50 18.05
C PHE A 213 8.16 -12.31 19.11
N GLY A 214 7.36 -13.29 18.67
CA GLY A 214 6.63 -14.22 19.54
C GLY A 214 5.33 -13.68 20.13
N ALA A 215 4.80 -12.59 19.58
CA ALA A 215 3.46 -12.13 19.95
C ALA A 215 2.40 -13.15 19.51
N ILE A 216 1.38 -13.31 20.34
CA ILE A 216 0.24 -14.20 20.07
C ILE A 216 -0.99 -13.44 19.58
N GLY A 217 -0.93 -12.10 19.55
CA GLY A 217 -1.98 -11.24 19.02
C GLY A 217 -1.44 -9.88 18.60
N ALA A 218 -2.11 -9.27 17.62
CA ALA A 218 -1.83 -7.92 17.14
C ALA A 218 -3.10 -7.09 17.10
N ILE A 219 -3.04 -5.85 17.56
CA ILE A 219 -4.13 -4.87 17.49
C ILE A 219 -3.67 -3.73 16.59
N LEU A 220 -4.44 -3.44 15.54
CA LEU A 220 -4.18 -2.32 14.63
C LEU A 220 -5.23 -1.23 14.84
N TYR A 221 -4.79 0.03 14.95
CA TYR A 221 -5.70 1.18 15.06
C TYR A 221 -5.28 2.33 14.14
N ASN A 222 -6.23 3.19 13.77
CA ASN A 222 -5.96 4.43 13.05
C ASN A 222 -5.69 5.54 14.06
N ASP A 223 -4.47 6.09 14.06
CA ASP A 223 -4.09 7.17 14.97
C ASP A 223 -4.58 8.52 14.44
N PRO A 224 -5.29 9.35 15.24
CA PRO A 224 -5.69 10.69 14.83
C PRO A 224 -4.52 11.57 14.38
N ALA A 225 -3.32 11.37 14.91
CA ALA A 225 -2.14 12.10 14.45
C ALA A 225 -1.82 11.85 12.96
N ASP A 226 -2.23 10.70 12.41
CA ASP A 226 -2.04 10.32 11.02
C ASP A 226 -3.29 10.56 10.16
N TYR A 227 -4.48 10.29 10.70
CA TYR A 227 -5.73 10.21 9.93
C TYR A 227 -6.77 11.29 10.29
N ALA A 228 -6.53 12.09 11.32
CA ALA A 228 -7.35 13.25 11.69
C ALA A 228 -6.48 14.41 12.25
N PRO A 229 -5.39 14.84 11.56
CA PRO A 229 -4.42 15.79 12.12
C PRO A 229 -4.99 17.20 12.35
N PHE A 230 -6.14 17.51 11.76
CA PHE A 230 -6.85 18.78 11.91
C PHE A 230 -8.14 18.66 12.74
N GLY A 231 -8.36 17.53 13.41
CA GLY A 231 -9.58 17.22 14.17
C GLY A 231 -10.54 16.30 13.41
N THR A 232 -11.56 15.85 14.15
CA THR A 232 -12.71 15.06 13.68
C THR A 232 -13.95 15.93 13.54
#